data_AF-A0AAN6PSG4-F1
#
_entry.id   AF-A0AAN6PSG4-F1
#
_cell.length_a   1.000
_cell.length_b   1.000
_cell.length_c   1.000
_cell.angle_alpha   90.00
_cell.angle_beta   90.00
_cell.angle_gamma   90.00
#
_symmetry.space_group_name_H-M   'P 1'
#
loop_
_entity.id
_entity.type
_entity.pdbx_description
1 polymer ?
#
loop_
_entity_poly.entity_id
_entity_poly.type
_entity_poly.pdbx_seq_one_letter_code
_entity_poly.pdbx_strand_id
1 'polypeptide(L)'
;MATHSTVFKLRFTLAMQDPDMPQPRYHHLIFVESNEQDHSGFKFHVTGDITSTNGMVYQSIPYHDPKLSKTLHSSELLGYTDAANFKSDFDNVLRGCRPPPQQKAFNPKTMKTEPFKNKDPKLTFYAPGEARKPLKKCTEWTEEQAIPALRNAKPIVPKKASPSPPGSRPGSRGGRK
;
A
#
# COMPACT_ATOMS: atom_id res chain seq x y z
N MET A 1 8.82 -24.65 -8.20
CA MET A 1 8.15 -23.59 -7.42
C MET A 1 8.76 -22.26 -7.84
N ALA A 2 7.94 -21.22 -8.03
CA ALA A 2 8.45 -19.90 -8.38
C ALA A 2 9.39 -19.41 -7.28
N THR A 3 10.57 -18.93 -7.66
CA THR A 3 11.55 -18.36 -6.72
C THR A 3 11.18 -16.93 -6.30
N HIS A 4 10.24 -16.31 -7.02
CA HIS A 4 9.85 -14.94 -6.81
C HIS A 4 8.33 -14.81 -6.87
N SER A 5 7.76 -14.02 -5.95
CA SER A 5 6.36 -13.62 -5.93
C SER A 5 6.21 -12.21 -6.48
N THR A 6 5.12 -11.94 -7.19
CA THR A 6 4.81 -10.62 -7.76
C THR A 6 4.15 -9.74 -6.72
N VAL A 7 4.59 -8.49 -6.65
CA VAL A 7 4.12 -7.50 -5.68
C VAL A 7 3.33 -6.42 -6.41
N PHE A 8 2.09 -6.21 -6.01
CA PHE A 8 1.16 -5.25 -6.60
C PHE A 8 0.71 -4.20 -5.58
N LYS A 9 0.46 -2.98 -6.05
CA LYS A 9 -0.37 -2.00 -5.39
C LYS A 9 -1.78 -2.13 -5.94
N LEU A 10 -2.74 -2.36 -5.06
CA LEU A 10 -4.14 -2.44 -5.42
C LEU A 10 -4.89 -1.22 -4.90
N ARG A 11 -5.81 -0.70 -5.71
CA ARG A 11 -6.72 0.39 -5.34
C ARG A 11 -8.13 -0.14 -5.40
N PHE A 12 -8.86 -0.02 -4.30
CA PHE A 12 -10.26 -0.42 -4.21
C PHE A 12 -11.17 0.79 -4.04
N THR A 13 -12.32 0.80 -4.71
CA THR A 13 -13.37 1.80 -4.51
C THR A 13 -13.91 1.72 -3.08
N LEU A 14 -14.04 2.86 -2.42
CA LEU A 14 -14.68 2.94 -1.11
C LEU A 14 -16.21 2.95 -1.25
N ALA A 15 -16.90 2.21 -0.38
CA ALA A 15 -18.36 2.24 -0.31
C ALA A 15 -18.89 3.62 0.13
N MET A 16 -18.14 4.32 0.98
CA MET A 16 -18.48 5.66 1.45
C MET A 16 -17.23 6.55 1.40
N GLN A 17 -17.35 7.69 0.71
CA GLN A 17 -16.29 8.69 0.64
C GLN A 17 -16.30 9.53 1.91
N ASP A 18 -15.11 9.97 2.36
CA ASP A 18 -15.03 10.91 3.46
C ASP A 18 -15.29 12.32 2.94
N PRO A 19 -16.32 13.03 3.46
CA PRO A 19 -16.65 14.38 3.00
C PRO A 19 -15.55 15.40 3.34
N ASP A 20 -14.69 15.14 4.34
CA ASP A 20 -13.58 16.02 4.71
C ASP A 20 -12.30 15.77 3.86
N MET A 21 -12.36 14.94 2.82
CA MET A 21 -11.22 14.60 1.96
C MET A 21 -11.55 14.83 0.47
N PRO A 22 -10.54 15.19 -0.36
CA PRO A 22 -10.74 15.33 -1.81
C PRO A 22 -11.22 14.03 -2.44
N GLN A 23 -12.28 14.06 -3.25
CA GLN A 23 -12.87 12.88 -3.89
C GLN A 23 -12.51 12.81 -5.40
N PRO A 24 -12.40 11.61 -5.99
CA PRO A 24 -12.61 10.27 -5.40
C PRO A 24 -11.38 9.75 -4.64
N ARG A 25 -11.65 8.94 -3.60
CA ARG A 25 -10.62 8.23 -2.81
C ARG A 25 -10.77 6.73 -2.96
N TYR A 26 -9.62 6.06 -2.89
CA TYR A 26 -9.49 4.61 -2.95
C TYR A 26 -8.82 4.07 -1.69
N HIS A 27 -9.22 2.86 -1.30
CA HIS A 27 -8.48 2.06 -0.32
C HIS A 27 -7.25 1.47 -1.00
N HIS A 28 -6.07 1.92 -0.60
CA HIS A 28 -4.82 1.38 -1.13
C HIS A 28 -4.34 0.22 -0.26
N LEU A 29 -3.83 -0.83 -0.91
CA LEU A 29 -3.14 -1.91 -0.22
C LEU A 29 -2.03 -2.50 -1.08
N ILE A 30 -1.13 -3.22 -0.43
CA ILE A 30 -0.05 -3.94 -1.08
C ILE A 30 -0.43 -5.42 -1.09
N PHE A 31 -0.36 -6.05 -2.24
CA PHE A 31 -0.70 -7.46 -2.43
C PHE A 31 0.52 -8.19 -2.97
N VAL A 32 0.83 -9.35 -2.39
CA VAL A 32 1.87 -10.25 -2.88
C VAL A 32 1.17 -11.51 -3.36
N GLU A 33 1.24 -11.76 -4.65
CA GLU A 33 0.70 -12.97 -5.28
C GLU A 33 1.69 -14.12 -5.04
N SER A 34 1.29 -15.10 -4.24
CA SER A 34 2.12 -16.25 -3.87
C SER A 34 1.75 -17.52 -4.63
N ASN A 35 0.56 -17.57 -5.24
CA ASN A 35 0.08 -18.72 -5.98
C ASN A 35 -0.32 -18.30 -7.39
N GLU A 36 0.40 -18.82 -8.39
CA GLU A 36 0.17 -18.50 -9.81
C GLU A 36 -1.03 -19.24 -10.40
N GLN A 37 -1.51 -20.34 -9.78
CA GLN A 37 -2.62 -21.12 -10.30
C GLN A 37 -3.98 -20.47 -10.01
N ASP A 38 -4.15 -19.92 -8.81
CA ASP A 38 -5.40 -19.28 -8.37
C ASP A 38 -5.27 -17.77 -8.16
N HIS A 39 -4.10 -17.20 -8.46
CA HIS A 39 -3.75 -15.79 -8.25
C HIS A 39 -3.97 -15.30 -6.81
N SER A 40 -3.99 -16.22 -5.83
CA SER A 40 -4.11 -15.90 -4.42
C SER A 40 -2.77 -15.49 -3.82
N GLY A 41 -2.84 -14.88 -2.64
CA GLY A 41 -1.68 -14.30 -2.01
C GLY A 41 -1.95 -13.73 -0.64
N PHE A 42 -1.17 -12.72 -0.28
CA PHE A 42 -1.31 -11.98 0.96
C PHE A 42 -1.52 -10.51 0.68
N LYS A 43 -2.47 -9.90 1.40
CA LYS A 43 -2.61 -8.44 1.42
C LYS A 43 -2.02 -7.87 2.70
N PHE A 44 -1.35 -6.74 2.53
CA PHE A 44 -0.76 -5.92 3.56
C PHE A 44 -1.42 -4.55 3.49
N HIS A 45 -2.16 -4.21 4.53
CA HIS A 45 -2.93 -2.96 4.56
C HIS A 45 -3.13 -2.47 5.98
N VAL A 46 -3.53 -1.20 6.10
CA VAL A 46 -4.15 -0.69 7.32
C VAL A 46 -5.66 -0.70 7.14
N THR A 47 -6.38 -1.20 8.13
CA THR A 47 -7.85 -1.25 8.15
C THR A 47 -8.39 -0.42 9.31
N GLY A 48 -9.69 -0.17 9.34
CA GLY A 48 -10.35 0.68 10.33
C GLY A 48 -10.54 2.12 9.83
N ASP A 49 -10.73 3.03 10.77
CA ASP A 49 -11.09 4.41 10.47
C ASP A 49 -10.40 5.40 11.42
N ILE A 50 -10.35 6.66 11.00
CA ILE A 50 -9.66 7.73 11.73
C ILE A 50 -10.54 8.38 12.82
N THR A 51 -11.76 7.90 13.01
CA THR A 51 -12.69 8.32 14.09
C THR A 51 -12.57 7.40 15.30
N SER A 52 -12.19 6.13 15.09
CA SER A 52 -11.94 5.11 16.11
C SER A 52 -10.78 5.48 17.02
N THR A 53 -10.91 5.19 18.32
CA THR A 53 -9.89 5.51 19.35
C THR A 53 -8.51 4.94 19.04
N ASN A 54 -8.48 3.73 18.45
CA ASN A 54 -7.24 3.04 18.05
C ASN A 54 -6.76 3.46 16.66
N GLY A 55 -7.49 4.34 15.98
CA GLY A 55 -7.25 4.71 14.59
C GLY A 55 -7.35 3.52 13.65
N MET A 56 -6.52 3.55 12.62
CA MET A 56 -6.35 2.44 11.70
C MET A 56 -5.30 1.45 12.24
N VAL A 57 -5.43 0.18 11.89
CA VAL A 57 -4.57 -0.90 12.37
C VAL A 57 -4.00 -1.66 11.19
N TYR A 58 -2.69 -1.93 11.24
CA TYR A 58 -2.02 -2.75 10.24
C TYR A 58 -2.43 -4.23 10.36
N GLN A 59 -2.69 -4.85 9.21
CA GLN A 59 -3.01 -6.27 9.08
C GLN A 59 -2.29 -6.88 7.86
N SER A 60 -1.85 -8.13 8.03
CA SER A 60 -1.35 -8.99 6.97
C SER A 60 -2.12 -10.30 6.98
N ILE A 61 -2.95 -10.53 5.95
CA ILE A 61 -3.84 -11.69 5.89
C ILE A 61 -3.86 -12.32 4.48
N PRO A 62 -4.13 -13.63 4.37
CA PRO A 62 -4.36 -14.28 3.09
C PRO A 62 -5.50 -13.60 2.33
N TYR A 63 -5.41 -13.59 1.01
CA TYR A 63 -6.41 -12.99 0.14
C TYR A 63 -6.52 -13.76 -1.19
N HIS A 64 -7.74 -13.85 -1.70
CA HIS A 64 -8.05 -14.47 -2.99
C HIS A 64 -7.64 -13.56 -4.15
N ASP A 65 -7.80 -14.03 -5.40
CA ASP A 65 -7.53 -13.24 -6.60
C ASP A 65 -8.25 -11.88 -6.53
N PRO A 66 -7.49 -10.77 -6.44
CA PRO A 66 -8.08 -9.44 -6.37
C PRO A 66 -8.96 -9.08 -7.56
N LYS A 67 -8.72 -9.67 -8.74
CA LYS A 67 -9.49 -9.41 -9.96
C LYS A 67 -10.93 -9.89 -9.86
N LEU A 68 -11.21 -10.83 -8.97
CA LEU A 68 -12.58 -11.29 -8.70
C LEU A 68 -13.38 -10.27 -7.87
N SER A 69 -12.73 -9.30 -7.25
CA SER A 69 -13.40 -8.26 -6.47
C SER A 69 -13.98 -7.18 -7.38
N LYS A 70 -15.30 -6.97 -7.30
CA LYS A 70 -16.02 -5.90 -8.01
C LYS A 70 -15.57 -4.49 -7.61
N THR A 71 -14.95 -4.34 -6.45
CA THR A 71 -14.47 -3.05 -5.94
C THR A 71 -13.05 -2.73 -6.38
N LEU A 72 -12.36 -3.65 -7.09
CA LEU A 72 -11.03 -3.37 -7.60
C LEU A 72 -11.10 -2.28 -8.67
N HIS A 73 -10.46 -1.15 -8.40
CA HIS A 73 -10.36 -0.04 -9.34
C HIS A 73 -9.13 -0.18 -10.25
N SER A 74 -7.98 -0.53 -9.67
CA SER A 74 -6.74 -0.71 -10.45
C SER A 74 -5.74 -1.62 -9.72
N SER A 75 -4.90 -2.29 -10.51
CA SER A 75 -3.72 -3.03 -10.04
C SER A 75 -2.47 -2.48 -10.73
N GLU A 76 -1.44 -2.16 -9.95
CA GLU A 76 -0.16 -1.63 -10.42
C GLU A 76 0.98 -2.53 -9.92
N LEU A 77 1.80 -3.07 -10.82
CA LEU A 77 2.95 -3.89 -10.44
C LEU A 77 4.03 -3.01 -9.80
N LEU A 78 4.38 -3.31 -8.55
CA LEU A 78 5.47 -2.64 -7.82
C LEU A 78 6.82 -3.32 -8.03
N GLY A 79 6.84 -4.64 -8.22
CA GLY A 79 8.05 -5.42 -8.43
C GLY A 79 7.89 -6.88 -8.01
N TYR A 80 9.00 -7.47 -7.56
CA TYR A 80 9.10 -8.89 -7.20
C TYR A 80 9.76 -9.03 -5.83
N THR A 81 9.44 -10.10 -5.11
CA THR A 81 10.01 -10.44 -3.79
C THR A 81 10.35 -11.92 -3.75
N ASP A 82 11.23 -12.34 -2.83
CA ASP A 82 11.54 -13.75 -2.59
C ASP A 82 10.28 -14.51 -2.11
N ALA A 83 9.93 -15.61 -2.77
CA ALA A 83 8.74 -16.38 -2.46
C ALA A 83 8.79 -17.10 -1.11
N ALA A 84 9.97 -17.37 -0.55
CA ALA A 84 10.13 -18.10 0.71
C ALA A 84 9.87 -17.22 1.94
N ASN A 85 10.36 -15.97 1.92
CA ASN A 85 10.41 -15.12 3.11
C ASN A 85 9.62 -13.81 3.00
N PHE A 86 8.92 -13.55 1.88
CA PHE A 86 8.24 -12.27 1.67
C PHE A 86 7.32 -11.88 2.85
N LYS A 87 6.61 -12.84 3.46
CA LYS A 87 5.66 -12.52 4.52
C LYS A 87 6.35 -11.94 5.75
N SER A 88 7.42 -12.57 6.21
CA SER A 88 8.19 -12.08 7.36
C SER A 88 8.89 -10.77 7.03
N ASP A 89 9.46 -10.64 5.84
CA ASP A 89 10.20 -9.45 5.44
C ASP A 89 9.28 -8.23 5.34
N PHE A 90 8.10 -8.40 4.74
CA PHE A 90 7.10 -7.35 4.67
C PHE A 90 6.53 -7.01 6.05
N ASP A 91 6.21 -8.02 6.88
CA ASP A 91 5.72 -7.77 8.24
C ASP A 91 6.74 -6.99 9.08
N ASN A 92 8.03 -7.34 8.99
CA ASN A 92 9.10 -6.66 9.71
C ASN A 92 9.22 -5.18 9.32
N VAL A 93 9.13 -4.88 8.03
CA VAL A 93 9.21 -3.50 7.53
C VAL A 93 7.93 -2.71 7.82
N LEU A 94 6.76 -3.29 7.52
CA LEU A 94 5.48 -2.58 7.58
C LEU A 94 4.96 -2.40 9.00
N ARG A 95 5.31 -3.28 9.96
CA ARG A 95 5.03 -3.04 11.39
C ARG A 95 5.83 -1.86 11.94
N GLY A 96 6.96 -1.51 11.34
CA GLY A 96 7.69 -0.29 11.65
C GLY A 96 6.99 0.99 11.16
N CYS A 97 6.09 0.88 10.18
CA CYS A 97 5.34 2.00 9.63
C CYS A 97 4.11 2.28 10.50
N ARG A 98 4.14 3.36 11.30
CA ARG A 98 3.03 3.70 12.21
C ARG A 98 1.71 3.84 11.44
N PRO A 99 0.69 3.03 11.76
CA PRO A 99 -0.64 3.19 11.18
C PRO A 99 -1.22 4.57 11.49
N PRO A 100 -2.10 5.11 10.62
CA PRO A 100 -2.76 6.39 10.90
C PRO A 100 -3.53 6.35 12.22
N PRO A 101 -3.24 7.25 13.18
CA PRO A 101 -3.96 7.28 14.45
C PRO A 101 -5.35 7.89 14.26
N GLN A 102 -6.11 7.91 15.36
CA GLN A 102 -7.33 8.72 15.44
C GLN A 102 -7.01 10.18 15.10
N GLN A 103 -7.80 10.79 14.24
CA GLN A 103 -7.67 12.17 13.80
C GLN A 103 -8.99 12.94 13.85
N LYS A 104 -10.12 12.23 14.00
CA LYS A 104 -11.44 12.80 14.18
C LYS A 104 -12.03 12.34 15.51
N ALA A 105 -12.79 13.21 16.14
CA ALA A 105 -13.51 12.89 17.36
C ALA A 105 -14.87 13.60 17.35
N PHE A 106 -15.81 13.11 18.17
CA PHE A 106 -17.09 13.77 18.34
C PHE A 106 -16.91 15.07 19.14
N ASN A 107 -17.34 16.19 18.56
CA ASN A 107 -17.34 17.49 19.22
C ASN A 107 -18.74 17.76 19.80
N PRO A 108 -18.92 17.74 21.13
CA PRO A 108 -20.22 17.96 21.75
C PRO A 108 -20.74 19.41 21.58
N LYS A 109 -19.88 20.37 21.22
CA LYS A 109 -20.31 21.76 20.98
C LYS A 109 -21.01 21.94 19.64
N THR A 110 -20.57 21.19 18.63
CA THR A 110 -21.09 21.28 17.26
C THR A 110 -21.99 20.10 16.92
N MET A 111 -22.03 19.08 17.78
CA MET A 111 -22.73 17.80 17.60
C MET A 111 -22.29 17.06 16.32
N LYS A 112 -21.02 17.19 15.94
CA LYS A 112 -20.45 16.59 14.71
C LYS A 112 -19.16 15.85 15.02
N THR A 113 -18.87 14.83 14.21
CA THR A 113 -17.54 14.19 14.17
C THR A 113 -16.63 15.01 13.27
N GLU A 114 -15.62 15.63 13.86
CA GLU A 114 -14.75 16.56 13.15
C GLU A 114 -13.26 16.32 13.46
N PRO A 115 -12.35 16.76 12.57
CA PRO A 115 -10.92 16.68 12.82
C PRO A 115 -10.49 17.44 14.07
N PHE A 116 -9.57 16.88 14.85
CA PHE A 116 -8.98 17.55 16.00
C PHE A 116 -7.50 17.89 15.76
N LYS A 117 -6.99 18.86 16.52
CA LYS A 117 -5.57 19.28 16.52
C LYS A 117 -4.73 18.35 17.37
N ASN A 118 -5.12 18.25 18.64
CA ASN A 118 -4.47 17.45 19.66
C ASN A 118 -5.54 16.68 20.43
N LYS A 119 -5.21 15.46 20.84
CA LYS A 119 -6.01 14.63 21.74
C LYS A 119 -5.45 14.62 23.16
N ASP A 120 -4.13 14.73 23.28
CA ASP A 120 -3.35 14.64 24.51
C ASP A 120 -2.51 15.94 24.65
N PRO A 121 -2.49 16.62 25.81
CA PRO A 121 -3.19 16.32 27.07
C PRO A 121 -4.68 16.68 27.09
N LYS A 122 -5.16 17.38 26.05
CA LYS A 122 -6.57 17.77 25.94
C LYS A 122 -7.04 17.72 24.50
N LEU A 123 -8.23 17.15 24.30
CA LEU A 123 -8.91 17.15 23.01
C LEU A 123 -9.25 18.60 22.60
N THR A 124 -8.64 19.06 21.52
CA THR A 124 -8.80 20.41 20.98
C THR A 124 -9.13 20.34 19.50
N PHE A 125 -10.22 20.99 19.11
CA PHE A 125 -10.69 21.04 17.73
C PHE A 125 -10.17 22.30 17.01
N TYR A 126 -10.28 22.30 15.68
CA TYR A 126 -9.99 23.49 14.86
C TYR A 126 -11.07 24.55 15.05
N ALA A 127 -10.67 25.82 15.08
CA ALA A 127 -11.62 26.91 15.07
C ALA A 127 -12.27 27.06 13.67
N PRO A 128 -13.47 27.66 13.57
CA PRO A 128 -14.06 27.98 12.27
C PRO A 128 -13.10 28.82 11.41
N GLY A 129 -12.85 28.41 10.17
CA GLY A 129 -11.93 29.09 9.25
C GLY A 129 -10.45 28.81 9.47
N GLU A 130 -10.07 28.06 10.49
CA GLU A 130 -8.68 27.69 10.72
C GLU A 130 -8.20 26.60 9.76
N ALA A 131 -6.97 26.73 9.27
CA ALA A 131 -6.34 25.74 8.42
C ALA A 131 -6.18 24.40 9.15
N ARG A 132 -6.77 23.33 8.59
CA ARG A 132 -6.71 21.97 9.13
C ARG A 132 -5.46 21.25 8.63
N LYS A 133 -4.84 20.42 9.48
CA LYS A 133 -3.83 19.45 9.02
C LYS A 133 -4.49 18.44 8.06
N PRO A 134 -3.84 18.08 6.94
CA PRO A 134 -4.34 17.03 6.06
C PRO A 134 -4.54 15.71 6.82
N LEU A 135 -5.69 15.07 6.64
CA LEU A 135 -5.94 13.78 7.27
C LEU A 135 -5.13 12.70 6.54
N LYS A 136 -4.55 11.79 7.31
CA LYS A 136 -3.86 10.62 6.79
C LYS A 136 -4.75 9.39 6.93
N LYS A 137 -5.01 8.69 5.83
CA LYS A 137 -5.76 7.42 5.82
C LYS A 137 -4.89 6.29 5.26
N CYS A 138 -5.51 5.16 4.92
CA CYS A 138 -4.84 4.04 4.24
C CYS A 138 -4.11 4.48 2.97
N THR A 139 -4.68 5.39 2.18
CA THR A 139 -4.05 5.92 0.96
C THR A 139 -2.69 6.54 1.26
N GLU A 140 -2.64 7.52 2.17
CA GLU A 140 -1.42 8.21 2.57
C GLU A 140 -0.43 7.26 3.25
N TRP A 141 -0.91 6.36 4.10
CA TRP A 141 -0.04 5.35 4.72
C TRP A 141 0.61 4.45 3.67
N THR A 142 -0.14 3.98 2.66
CA THR A 142 0.41 3.11 1.63
C THR A 142 1.40 3.84 0.72
N GLU A 143 1.04 5.03 0.21
CA GLU A 143 1.84 5.77 -0.77
C GLU A 143 3.03 6.51 -0.12
N GLU A 144 2.87 7.09 1.07
CA GLU A 144 3.92 7.91 1.73
C GLU A 144 4.80 7.12 2.67
N GLN A 145 4.33 5.99 3.24
CA GLN A 145 5.08 5.24 4.25
C GLN A 145 5.41 3.83 3.80
N ALA A 146 4.41 3.00 3.50
CA ALA A 146 4.60 1.58 3.27
C ALA A 146 5.44 1.29 2.01
N ILE A 147 5.08 1.86 0.86
CA ILE A 147 5.80 1.64 -0.40
C ILE A 147 7.23 2.18 -0.32
N PRO A 148 7.48 3.42 0.15
CA PRO A 148 8.84 3.91 0.36
C PRO A 148 9.65 3.04 1.33
N ALA A 149 9.06 2.59 2.45
CA ALA A 149 9.75 1.73 3.40
C ALA A 149 10.17 0.38 2.77
N LEU A 150 9.27 -0.25 2.01
CA LEU A 150 9.57 -1.49 1.29
C LEU A 150 10.59 -1.30 0.15
N ARG A 151 10.68 -0.12 -0.46
CA ARG A 151 11.73 0.18 -1.43
C ARG A 151 13.08 0.39 -0.74
N ASN A 152 13.10 1.09 0.39
CA ASN A 152 14.32 1.39 1.14
C ASN A 152 14.92 0.16 1.80
N ALA A 153 14.09 -0.72 2.37
CA ALA A 153 14.53 -1.99 2.95
C ALA A 153 14.93 -3.03 1.89
N LYS A 154 14.61 -2.77 0.60
CA LYS A 154 14.85 -3.64 -0.55
C LYS A 154 14.19 -5.05 -0.56
N PRO A 155 13.07 -5.36 0.14
CA PRO A 155 12.32 -6.59 -0.12
C PRO A 155 11.69 -6.62 -1.52
N ILE A 156 11.44 -5.46 -2.14
CA ILE A 156 10.92 -5.37 -3.51
C ILE A 156 12.07 -5.06 -4.46
N VAL A 157 12.34 -5.98 -5.39
CA VAL A 157 13.27 -5.77 -6.49
C VAL A 157 12.53 -5.51 -7.80
N PRO A 158 12.95 -4.54 -8.62
CA PRO A 158 12.47 -4.45 -9.99
C PRO A 158 12.93 -5.71 -10.75
N LYS A 159 12.09 -6.23 -11.67
CA LYS A 159 12.46 -7.38 -12.50
C LYS A 159 13.85 -7.14 -13.08
N LYS A 160 14.83 -8.00 -12.82
CA LYS A 160 16.08 -7.97 -13.59
C LYS A 160 15.69 -8.07 -15.05
N ALA A 161 16.06 -7.06 -15.85
CA ALA A 161 16.07 -7.20 -17.29
C ALA A 161 16.86 -8.48 -17.60
N SER A 162 16.25 -9.37 -18.38
CA SER A 162 16.95 -10.52 -18.96
C SER A 162 18.31 -10.04 -19.50
N PRO A 163 19.44 -10.72 -19.22
CA PRO A 163 20.66 -10.41 -19.93
C PRO A 163 20.35 -10.55 -21.42
N SER A 164 20.54 -9.46 -22.17
CA SER A 164 20.49 -9.48 -23.62
C SER A 164 21.39 -10.61 -24.10
N PRO A 165 20.98 -11.44 -25.08
CA PRO A 165 21.85 -12.49 -25.58
C PRO A 165 23.15 -11.84 -26.09
N PRO A 166 24.33 -12.42 -25.79
CA PRO A 166 25.58 -11.88 -26.28
C PRO A 166 25.51 -11.83 -27.81
N GLY A 167 25.67 -10.61 -28.35
CA GLY A 167 25.60 -10.35 -29.78
C GLY A 167 26.43 -11.37 -30.55
N SER A 168 25.78 -12.02 -31.51
CA SER A 168 26.39 -12.95 -32.44
C SER A 168 27.61 -12.29 -33.07
N ARG A 169 28.80 -12.83 -32.79
CA ARG A 169 30.02 -12.55 -33.55
C ARG A 169 29.71 -12.71 -35.04
N PRO A 170 29.95 -11.71 -35.91
CA PRO A 170 29.96 -11.97 -37.33
C PRO A 170 31.13 -12.90 -37.62
N GLY A 171 30.79 -14.07 -38.16
CA GLY A 171 31.73 -15.11 -38.56
C GLY A 171 32.71 -14.60 -39.60
N SER A 172 33.96 -15.00 -39.39
CA SER A 172 35.01 -15.08 -40.40
C SER A 172 34.44 -15.57 -41.73
N ARG A 173 34.57 -14.77 -42.79
CA ARG A 173 34.49 -15.24 -44.17
C ARG A 173 35.80 -14.90 -44.85
N GLY A 174 36.66 -15.90 -44.94
CA GLY A 174 37.82 -15.88 -45.80
C GLY A 174 37.42 -15.66 -47.26
N GLY A 175 38.26 -14.91 -47.97
CA GLY A 175 38.21 -14.75 -49.41
C GLY A 175 39.64 -14.66 -49.93
N ARG A 176 40.19 -15.82 -50.33
CA ARG A 176 41.31 -15.89 -51.27
C ARG A 176 40.88 -15.22 -52.58
N LYS A 177 41.68 -14.29 -53.10
CA LYS A 177 42.48 -14.44 -54.32
C LYS A 177 43.39 -13.22 -54.47
#